data_AF-A0A0C5JAH1-F1
#
_entry.id   AF-A0A0C5JAH1-F1
#
_cell.length_a   1.000
_cell.length_b   1.000
_cell.length_c   1.000
_cell.angle_alpha   90.00
_cell.angle_beta   90.00
_cell.angle_gamma   90.00
#
_symmetry.space_group_name_H-M   'P 1'
#
loop_
_entity.id
_entity.type
_entity.pdbx_description
1 polymer ?
#
loop_
_entity_poly.entity_id
_entity_poly.type
_entity_poly.pdbx_seq_one_letter_code
_entity_poly.pdbx_strand_id
1 'polypeptide(L)'
;MKRTSTTKTPVISDDAPKLGQKDFDRAKFRVAGKDIGRTGWQAAVRARVEKKRINIMLDTPIVAHFKSLAGERGYQTLINDTLRRAVEGEHIEADLRRIVREELDKAAN
;
A
#
# COMPACT_ATOMS: atom_id res chain seq x y z
N MET A 1 42.65 -17.45 8.33
CA MET A 1 42.52 -15.98 8.24
C MET A 1 41.05 -15.61 8.26
N LYS A 2 40.56 -14.97 9.33
CA LYS A 2 39.14 -14.58 9.42
C LYS A 2 38.95 -13.25 8.68
N ARG A 3 38.09 -13.23 7.67
CA ARG A 3 37.65 -12.00 6.99
C ARG A 3 36.81 -11.19 7.97
N THR A 4 37.34 -10.07 8.46
CA THR A 4 36.58 -9.06 9.18
C THR A 4 35.74 -8.29 8.16
N SER A 5 34.44 -8.57 8.11
CA SER A 5 33.49 -7.79 7.34
C SER A 5 33.34 -6.42 8.00
N THR A 6 34.03 -5.40 7.48
CA THR A 6 33.80 -4.01 7.85
C THR A 6 32.57 -3.49 7.12
N THR A 7 31.39 -4.03 7.44
CA THR A 7 30.14 -3.37 7.07
C THR A 7 29.90 -2.32 8.14
N LYS A 8 30.36 -1.07 7.89
CA LYS A 8 29.97 0.08 8.70
C LYS A 8 28.45 0.11 8.74
N THR A 9 27.86 -0.11 9.90
CA THR A 9 26.47 0.20 10.17
C THR A 9 26.25 1.66 9.79
N PRO A 10 25.24 2.00 8.97
CA PRO A 10 24.96 3.39 8.67
C PRO A 10 24.70 4.11 9.99
N VAL A 11 25.30 5.29 10.14
CA VAL A 11 25.07 6.16 11.28
C VAL A 11 23.61 6.61 11.17
N ILE A 12 22.70 5.93 11.88
CA ILE A 12 21.34 6.42 12.10
C ILE A 12 21.47 7.48 13.20
N SER A 13 22.08 8.62 12.84
CA SER A 13 22.08 9.79 13.71
C SER A 13 20.66 10.32 13.71
N ASP A 14 19.99 10.25 14.85
CA ASP A 14 18.67 10.87 15.10
C ASP A 14 18.78 12.41 15.26
N ASP A 15 19.86 12.98 14.73
CA ASP A 15 20.20 14.42 14.72
C ASP A 15 19.52 15.15 13.56
N ALA A 16 18.49 14.53 12.97
CA ALA A 16 17.68 15.14 11.95
C ALA A 16 16.90 16.31 12.58
N PRO A 17 16.96 17.52 11.99
CA PRO A 17 16.23 18.66 12.53
C PRO A 17 14.73 18.35 12.56
N LYS A 18 14.09 18.68 13.68
CA LYS A 18 12.63 18.51 13.85
C LYS A 18 11.91 19.33 12.76
N LEU A 19 11.22 18.63 11.87
CA LEU A 19 10.44 19.25 10.80
C LEU A 19 9.36 20.14 11.42
N GLY A 20 9.36 21.42 11.03
CA GLY A 20 8.36 22.40 11.41
C GLY A 20 7.53 22.86 10.21
N GLN A 21 6.52 23.69 10.46
CA GLN A 21 5.63 24.22 9.41
C GLN A 21 6.40 24.90 8.27
N LYS A 22 7.49 25.61 8.60
CA LYS A 22 8.37 26.29 7.63
C LYS A 22 9.00 25.34 6.61
N ASP A 23 9.24 24.08 6.99
CA ASP A 23 9.81 23.07 6.11
C ASP A 23 8.76 22.56 5.13
N PHE A 24 7.51 22.42 5.58
CA PHE A 24 6.37 22.09 4.72
C PHE A 24 5.99 23.23 3.77
N ASP A 25 6.13 24.48 4.21
CA ASP A 25 5.85 25.65 3.36
C ASP A 25 6.85 25.78 2.20
N ARG A 26 8.08 25.27 2.38
CA ARG A 26 9.12 25.19 1.34
C ARG A 26 9.05 23.90 0.50
N ALA A 27 8.10 23.01 0.79
CA ALA A 27 8.02 21.72 0.12
C ALA A 27 7.71 21.88 -1.37
N LYS A 28 8.42 21.13 -2.20
CA LYS A 28 8.14 21.00 -3.64
C LYS A 28 7.31 19.74 -3.86
N PHE A 29 6.10 19.91 -4.36
CA PHE A 29 5.25 18.77 -4.72
C PHE A 29 5.75 18.15 -6.02
N ARG A 30 6.02 16.84 -6.01
CA ARG A 30 6.47 16.09 -7.19
C ARG A 30 5.58 14.88 -7.46
N VAL A 31 5.32 14.61 -8.74
CA VAL A 31 4.70 13.37 -9.21
C VAL A 31 5.55 12.81 -10.34
N ALA A 32 5.90 11.52 -10.25
CA ALA A 32 6.78 10.85 -11.22
C ALA A 32 8.08 11.64 -11.51
N GLY A 33 8.67 12.25 -10.47
CA GLY A 33 9.91 13.02 -10.59
C GLY A 33 9.76 14.43 -11.16
N LYS A 34 8.57 14.87 -11.59
CA LYS A 34 8.33 16.24 -12.09
C LYS A 34 7.77 17.14 -10.98
N ASP A 35 8.32 18.35 -10.86
CA ASP A 35 7.77 19.40 -9.99
C ASP A 35 6.40 19.83 -10.54
N ILE A 36 5.38 19.81 -9.68
CA ILE A 36 4.02 20.24 -10.03
C ILE A 36 3.46 21.14 -8.93
N GLY A 37 2.49 21.98 -9.29
CA GLY A 37 1.76 22.78 -8.30
C GLY A 37 0.95 21.90 -7.33
N ARG A 38 0.60 22.47 -6.17
CA ARG A 38 -0.20 21.80 -5.13
C ARG A 38 -1.51 21.21 -5.67
N THR A 39 -2.18 21.91 -6.58
CA THR A 39 -3.41 21.44 -7.25
C THR A 39 -3.16 20.22 -8.14
N GLY A 40 -2.10 20.23 -8.94
CA GLY A 40 -1.70 19.08 -9.75
C GLY A 40 -1.35 17.86 -8.89
N TRP A 41 -0.69 18.10 -7.75
CA TRP A 41 -0.37 17.04 -6.80
C TRP A 41 -1.60 16.47 -6.12
N GLN A 42 -2.52 17.33 -5.68
CA GLN A 42 -3.81 16.89 -5.14
C GLN A 42 -4.62 16.09 -6.16
N ALA A 43 -4.62 16.51 -7.43
CA ALA A 43 -5.30 15.77 -8.50
C ALA A 43 -4.67 14.39 -8.72
N ALA A 44 -3.33 14.30 -8.77
CA ALA A 44 -2.63 13.02 -8.93
C ALA A 44 -2.83 12.06 -7.75
N VAL A 45 -2.85 12.59 -6.52
CA VAL A 45 -3.15 11.82 -5.32
C VAL A 45 -4.60 11.33 -5.36
N ARG A 46 -5.55 12.21 -5.73
CA ARG A 46 -6.97 11.83 -5.86
C ARG A 46 -7.17 10.76 -6.94
N ALA A 47 -6.53 10.88 -8.09
CA ALA A 47 -6.60 9.89 -9.16
C ALA A 47 -6.11 8.50 -8.71
N ARG A 48 -5.12 8.43 -7.81
CA ARG A 48 -4.67 7.16 -7.21
C ARG A 48 -5.60 6.63 -6.12
N VAL A 49 -6.43 7.48 -5.53
CA VAL A 49 -7.25 7.19 -4.34
C VAL A 49 -8.74 7.31 -4.65
N GLU A 50 -9.15 7.27 -5.92
CA GLU A 50 -10.54 7.45 -6.33
C GLU A 50 -11.43 6.34 -5.74
N LYS A 51 -12.09 6.66 -4.63
CA LYS A 51 -13.14 5.84 -4.03
C LYS A 51 -14.44 6.18 -4.76
N LYS A 52 -14.97 5.23 -5.53
CA LYS A 52 -16.28 5.38 -6.15
C LYS A 52 -17.38 5.09 -5.13
N ARG A 53 -18.34 6.00 -4.96
CA ARG A 53 -19.56 5.74 -4.19
C ARG A 53 -20.46 4.86 -5.04
N ILE A 54 -20.75 3.66 -4.57
CA ILE A 54 -21.66 2.71 -5.20
C ILE A 54 -22.77 2.35 -4.22
N ASN A 55 -23.93 1.95 -4.75
CA ASN A 55 -24.98 1.33 -3.95
C ASN A 55 -24.83 -0.19 -4.07
N ILE A 56 -24.58 -0.87 -2.96
CA ILE A 56 -24.48 -2.33 -2.86
C ILE A 56 -25.30 -2.81 -1.68
N MET A 57 -25.96 -3.96 -1.83
CA MET A 57 -26.57 -4.66 -0.70
C MET A 57 -25.54 -5.61 -0.10
N LEU A 58 -25.46 -5.62 1.22
CA LEU A 58 -24.64 -6.55 2.01
C LEU A 58 -25.53 -7.17 3.07
N ASP A 59 -25.28 -8.44 3.35
CA ASP A 59 -26.04 -9.16 4.37
C ASP A 59 -25.87 -8.49 5.74
N THR A 60 -26.96 -8.43 6.50
CA THR A 60 -26.96 -7.92 7.87
C THR A 60 -25.86 -8.51 8.76
N PRO A 61 -25.60 -9.84 8.78
CA PRO A 61 -24.51 -10.41 9.57
C PRO A 61 -23.12 -9.90 9.14
N ILE A 62 -22.89 -9.67 7.84
CA ILE A 62 -21.60 -9.16 7.34
C ILE A 62 -21.38 -7.73 7.84
N VAL A 63 -22.39 -6.87 7.71
CA VAL A 63 -22.31 -5.49 8.20
C VAL A 63 -22.11 -5.45 9.72
N ALA A 64 -22.80 -6.31 10.46
CA ALA A 64 -22.65 -6.42 11.91
C ALA A 64 -21.23 -6.84 12.31
N HIS A 65 -20.65 -7.82 11.62
CA HIS A 65 -19.28 -8.27 11.85
C HIS A 65 -18.27 -7.13 11.66
N PHE A 66 -18.32 -6.42 10.53
CA PHE A 66 -17.39 -5.31 10.29
C PHE A 66 -17.64 -4.11 11.20
N LYS A 67 -18.87 -3.88 11.67
CA LYS A 67 -19.16 -2.90 12.71
C LYS A 67 -18.54 -3.27 14.06
N SER A 68 -18.55 -4.54 14.45
CA SER A 68 -17.92 -4.98 15.69
C SER A 68 -16.39 -4.89 15.67
N LEU A 69 -15.78 -5.06 14.49
CA LEU A 69 -14.33 -4.90 14.29
C LEU A 69 -13.91 -3.44 14.15
N ALA A 70 -14.84 -2.55 13.81
CA ALA A 70 -14.60 -1.14 13.65
C ALA A 70 -14.49 -0.47 15.03
N GLY A 71 -13.26 -0.31 15.51
CA GLY A 71 -12.92 0.68 16.54
C GLY A 71 -12.92 2.11 15.96
N GLU A 72 -11.82 2.84 16.08
CA GLU A 72 -11.67 4.16 15.43
C GLU A 72 -11.63 4.09 13.90
N ARG A 73 -11.21 2.95 13.33
CA ARG A 73 -11.26 2.71 11.88
C ARG A 73 -12.70 2.43 11.47
N GLY A 74 -13.31 3.34 10.70
CA GLY A 74 -14.67 3.15 10.19
C GLY A 74 -14.86 1.83 9.42
N TYR A 75 -15.98 1.14 9.66
CA TYR A 75 -16.30 -0.18 9.11
C TYR A 75 -16.19 -0.26 7.58
N GLN A 76 -16.49 0.83 6.86
CA GLN A 76 -16.36 0.90 5.40
C GLN A 76 -14.91 0.74 4.94
N THR A 77 -13.93 1.23 5.72
CA THR A 77 -12.51 1.06 5.41
C THR A 77 -12.11 -0.41 5.53
N LEU A 78 -12.58 -1.10 6.57
CA LEU A 78 -12.31 -2.53 6.77
C LEU A 78 -12.89 -3.38 5.63
N ILE A 79 -14.13 -3.10 5.23
CA ILE A 79 -14.76 -3.80 4.09
C ILE A 79 -13.94 -3.60 2.82
N ASN A 80 -13.55 -2.37 2.51
CA ASN A 80 -12.74 -2.08 1.32
C ASN A 80 -11.36 -2.74 1.37
N ASP A 81 -10.70 -2.77 2.54
CA ASP A 81 -9.40 -3.41 2.70
C ASP A 81 -9.49 -4.92 2.54
N THR A 82 -10.56 -5.56 3.06
CA THR A 82 -10.81 -6.98 2.86
C THR A 82 -11.07 -7.31 1.39
N LEU A 83 -11.91 -6.52 0.70
CA LEU A 83 -12.17 -6.71 -0.73
C LEU A 83 -10.89 -6.52 -1.57
N ARG A 84 -10.05 -5.54 -1.23
CA ARG A 84 -8.76 -5.33 -1.88
C ARG A 84 -7.87 -6.56 -1.75
N ARG A 85 -7.73 -7.11 -0.53
CA ARG A 85 -6.92 -8.31 -0.29
C ARG A 85 -7.46 -9.54 -1.01
N ALA A 86 -8.78 -9.68 -1.12
CA ALA A 86 -9.38 -10.79 -1.86
C ALA A 86 -9.01 -10.73 -3.34
N VAL A 87 -9.13 -9.55 -3.97
CA VAL A 87 -8.74 -9.35 -5.37
C VAL A 87 -7.23 -9.58 -5.57
N GLU A 88 -6.39 -9.00 -4.72
CA GLU A 88 -4.93 -9.20 -4.79
C GLU A 88 -4.54 -10.67 -4.58
N GLY A 89 -5.19 -11.37 -3.66
CA GLY A 89 -4.96 -12.77 -3.36
C GLY A 89 -5.35 -13.72 -4.49
N GLU A 90 -6.48 -13.48 -5.17
CA GLU A 90 -6.89 -14.26 -6.35
C GLU A 90 -5.83 -14.21 -7.45
N HIS A 91 -5.25 -13.03 -7.69
CA HIS A 91 -4.17 -12.87 -8.67
C HIS A 91 -2.91 -13.64 -8.26
N ILE A 92 -2.50 -13.57 -6.99
CA ILE A 92 -1.32 -14.27 -6.49
C ILE A 92 -1.50 -15.80 -6.60
N GLU A 93 -2.68 -16.31 -6.24
CA GLU A 93 -2.95 -17.74 -6.32
C GLU A 93 -2.94 -18.25 -7.77
N ALA A 94 -3.56 -17.50 -8.69
CA ALA A 94 -3.56 -17.84 -10.11
C ALA A 94 -2.14 -17.83 -10.70
N ASP A 95 -1.34 -16.80 -10.38
CA ASP A 95 0.05 -16.68 -10.81
C ASP A 95 0.91 -17.82 -10.24
N LEU A 96 0.73 -18.16 -8.95
CA LEU A 96 1.47 -19.24 -8.30
C LEU A 96 1.12 -20.60 -8.92
N ARG A 97 -0.17 -20.89 -9.18
CA ARG A 97 -0.59 -22.12 -9.86
C ARG A 97 0.01 -22.23 -11.26
N ARG A 98 0.12 -21.12 -12.00
CA ARG A 98 0.77 -21.09 -13.31
C ARG A 98 2.26 -21.43 -13.18
N ILE A 99 2.98 -20.73 -12.31
CA ILE A 99 4.43 -20.94 -12.10
C ILE A 99 4.69 -22.40 -11.70
N VAL A 100 3.91 -22.94 -10.75
CA VAL A 100 4.08 -24.33 -10.32
C VAL A 100 3.89 -25.32 -11.47
N ARG A 101 2.90 -25.10 -12.35
CA ARG A 101 2.73 -25.95 -13.54
C ARG A 101 3.91 -25.84 -14.50
N GLU A 102 4.36 -24.62 -14.79
CA GLU A 102 5.52 -24.40 -15.66
C GLU A 102 6.78 -25.08 -15.13
N GLU A 103 7.02 -25.04 -13.82
CA GLU A 103 8.18 -25.71 -13.20
C GLU A 103 8.03 -27.23 -13.17
N LEU A 104 6.82 -27.77 -13.00
CA LEU A 104 6.57 -29.21 -13.12
C LEU A 104 6.76 -29.71 -14.56
N ASP A 105 6.31 -28.95 -15.56
CA ASP A 105 6.47 -29.29 -16.97
C ASP A 105 7.95 -29.23 -17.40
N LYS A 106 8.73 -28.26 -16.87
CA LYS A 106 10.19 -28.20 -17.08
C LYS A 106 10.93 -29.35 -16.41
N ALA A 107 10.45 -29.83 -15.25
CA ALA A 107 11.08 -30.94 -14.54
C ALA A 107 10.73 -32.32 -15.14
N ALA A 108 9.65 -32.40 -15.92
CA ALA A 108 9.20 -33.62 -16.61
C ALA A 108 9.82 -33.80 -18.01
N ASN A 109 10.43 -32.75 -18.58
CA ASN A 109 11.23 -32.78 -19.81
C ASN A 109 12.73 -32.87 -19.51
#